data_AF-A0A3N5G8C6-F1
#
_entry.id   AF-A0A3N5G8C6-F1
#
_cell.length_a   1.000
_cell.length_b   1.000
_cell.length_c   1.000
_cell.angle_alpha   90.00
_cell.angle_beta   90.00
_cell.angle_gamma   90.00
#
_symmetry.space_group_name_H-M   'P 1'
#
loop_
_entity.id
_entity.type
_entity.pdbx_description
1 polymer ?
#
loop_
_entity_poly.entity_id
_entity_poly.type
_entity_poly.pdbx_seq_one_letter_code
_entity_poly.pdbx_strand_id
1 'polypeptide(L)' 'MSPKVLLRCSLCGKFHAAYLVVDAELGQLRLCYSCWQSKYAPPVDAEGQPKPVSQRAEKDIRSQKRRK' A
#
# COMPACT_ATOMS: atom_id res chain seq x y z
N MET A 1 -0.92 9.30 31.69
CA MET A 1 -1.37 9.61 30.31
C MET A 1 -0.14 9.67 29.42
N SER A 2 0.00 8.76 28.46
CA SER A 2 1.13 8.76 27.53
C SER A 2 1.08 10.02 26.67
N PRO A 3 2.19 10.78 26.52
CA PRO A 3 2.19 11.99 25.72
C PRO A 3 1.83 11.65 24.27
N LYS A 4 0.85 12.37 23.71
CA LYS A 4 0.52 12.30 22.28
C LYS A 4 1.64 13.01 21.51
N VAL A 5 2.76 12.31 21.31
CA VAL A 5 3.91 12.83 20.57
C VAL A 5 3.57 12.80 19.07
N LEU A 6 3.50 13.98 18.46
CA LEU A 6 3.39 14.09 17.01
C LEU A 6 4.77 13.82 16.40
N LEU A 7 4.80 13.01 15.37
CA LEU A 7 6.00 12.62 14.65
C LEU A 7 6.07 13.34 13.31
N ARG A 8 7.28 13.62 12.84
CA ARG A 8 7.48 14.29 11.55
C ARG A 8 7.26 13.30 10.40
N CYS A 9 6.43 13.69 9.44
CA CYS A 9 6.22 12.95 8.20
C CYS A 9 7.40 13.14 7.24
N SER A 10 7.90 12.06 6.66
CA SER A 10 9.01 12.05 5.68
C SER A 10 8.65 12.75 4.36
N LEU A 11 7.36 12.79 3.99
CA LEU A 11 6.91 13.38 2.72
C LEU A 11 6.55 14.86 2.85
N CYS A 12 5.65 15.22 3.77
CA CYS A 12 5.20 16.62 3.91
C CYS A 12 6.02 17.44 4.91
N GLY A 13 6.92 16.81 5.68
CA GLY A 13 7.80 17.48 6.64
C GLY A 13 7.10 18.05 7.89
N LYS A 14 5.77 17.93 7.99
CA LYS A 14 4.94 18.44 9.11
C LYS A 14 4.81 17.40 10.23
N PHE A 15 4.50 17.87 11.44
CA PHE A 15 4.25 17.03 12.61
C PHE A 15 2.80 16.53 12.64
N HIS A 16 2.61 15.21 12.58
CA HIS A 16 1.32 14.55 12.58
C HIS A 16 1.36 13.25 13.39
N ALA A 17 0.21 12.60 13.57
CA ALA A 17 0.21 11.17 13.87
C ALA A 17 0.78 10.45 12.64
N ALA A 18 2.04 10.04 12.73
CA ALA A 18 2.73 9.33 11.66
C ALA A 18 2.96 7.87 12.05
N TYR A 19 2.77 6.98 11.07
CA TYR A 19 2.97 5.54 11.22
C TYR A 19 4.31 5.17 10.59
N LEU A 20 4.96 4.14 11.13
CA LEU A 20 6.14 3.56 10.52
C LEU A 20 5.69 2.64 9.38
N VAL A 21 6.15 2.91 8.17
CA VAL A 21 5.85 2.14 6.96
C VAL A 21 7.16 1.57 6.44
N VAL A 22 7.16 0.28 6.10
CA VAL A 22 8.32 -0.38 5.48
C VAL A 22 8.07 -0.44 3.99
N ASP A 23 8.90 0.28 3.23
CA ASP A 23 8.89 0.31 1.78
C ASP A 23 10.08 -0.50 1.24
N ALA A 24 9.86 -1.24 0.16
CA ALA A 24 10.88 -2.14 -0.40
C ALA A 24 12.05 -1.39 -1.05
N GLU A 25 11.82 -0.16 -1.53
CA GLU A 25 12.82 0.64 -2.24
C GLU A 25 13.48 1.66 -1.30
N LEU A 26 12.68 2.28 -0.43
CA LEU A 26 13.12 3.39 0.43
C LEU A 26 13.43 2.98 1.87
N GLY A 27 13.11 1.74 2.27
CA GLY A 27 13.28 1.25 3.63
C GLY A 27 12.21 1.76 4.59
N GLN A 28 12.59 2.11 5.82
CA GLN A 28 11.65 2.56 6.84
C GLN A 28 11.32 4.06 6.71
N LEU A 29 10.04 4.35 6.47
CA LEU A 29 9.51 5.71 6.33
C LEU A 29 8.50 6.02 7.45
N ARG A 30 8.39 7.30 7.81
CA ARG A 30 7.33 7.79 8.71
C ARG A 30 6.35 8.62 7.92
N LEU A 31 5.13 8.13 7.78
CA LEU A 31 4.12 8.79 6.94
C LEU A 31 2.89 9.17 7.76
N CYS A 32 2.37 10.37 7.56
CA CYS A 32 1.04 10.72 8.02
C CYS A 32 -0.02 10.02 7.15
N TYR A 33 -1.24 9.89 7.69
CA TYR A 33 -2.34 9.20 7.01
C TYR A 33 -2.59 9.72 5.59
N SER A 34 -2.63 11.05 5.38
CA SER A 34 -2.85 11.65 4.06
C SER A 34 -1.76 11.27 3.05
N CYS A 35 -0.49 11.34 3.45
CA CYS A 35 0.63 10.99 2.57
C CYS A 35 0.70 9.49 2.28
N TRP A 36 0.37 8.65 3.27
CA TRP A 36 0.23 7.22 3.06
C TRP A 36 -0.90 6.92 2.08
N GLN A 37 -2.07 7.52 2.27
CA GLN A 37 -3.23 7.34 1.38
C GLN A 37 -2.90 7.77 -0.05
N SER A 38 -2.26 8.92 -0.27
CA SER A 38 -1.89 9.35 -1.64
C SER A 38 -0.89 8.42 -2.33
N LYS A 39 -0.07 7.67 -1.59
CA LYS A 39 0.95 6.77 -2.16
C LYS A 39 0.49 5.33 -2.30
N TYR A 40 -0.29 4.83 -1.34
CA TYR A 40 -0.65 3.42 -1.21
C TYR A 40 -2.14 3.14 -1.42
N ALA A 41 -3.01 4.16 -1.41
CA ALA A 41 -4.40 3.92 -1.78
C ALA A 41 -4.47 3.60 -3.28
N PRO A 42 -5.19 2.55 -3.68
CA PRO A 42 -5.51 2.35 -5.09
C PRO A 42 -6.23 3.61 -5.62
N PRO A 43 -6.05 3.98 -6.89
CA PRO A 43 -6.85 5.03 -7.50
C PRO A 43 -8.32 4.61 -7.36
N VAL A 44 -9.03 5.27 -6.45
CA VAL A 44 -10.48 5.15 -6.39
C VAL A 44 -11.01 5.96 -7.55
N ASP A 45 -11.55 5.28 -8.56
CA ASP A 45 -12.41 5.95 -9.53
C ASP A 45 -13.55 6.66 -8.77
N ALA A 46 -14.07 7.77 -9.29
CA ALA A 46 -15.00 8.69 -8.62
C ALA A 46 -16.34 8.07 -8.13
N GLU A 47 -16.52 6.75 -8.19
CA GLU A 47 -17.68 5.99 -7.73
C GLU A 47 -17.42 5.12 -6.48
N GLY A 48 -16.28 5.27 -5.80
CA GLY A 48 -16.10 4.70 -4.45
C GLY A 48 -16.11 3.17 -4.37
N GLN A 49 -15.74 2.46 -5.45
CA GLN A 49 -15.59 1.00 -5.44
C GLN A 49 -14.10 0.61 -5.41
N PRO A 50 -13.63 -0.15 -4.40
CA PRO A 50 -12.27 -0.68 -4.41
C PRO A 50 -12.15 -1.75 -5.51
N LYS A 51 -11.41 -1.46 -6.58
CA LYS A 51 -11.08 -2.47 -7.60
C LYS A 51 -10.26 -3.59 -6.97
N PRO A 52 -10.62 -4.87 -7.14
CA PRO A 52 -9.83 -5.97 -6.64
C PRO A 52 -8.47 -5.99 -7.34
N VAL A 53 -7.41 -6.04 -6.55
CA VAL A 53 -6.04 -6.30 -7.00
C VAL A 53 -6.04 -7.56 -7.85
N SER A 54 -5.73 -7.40 -9.14
CA SER A 54 -5.61 -8.47 -10.12
C SER A 54 -4.49 -9.41 -9.70
N GLN A 55 -4.87 -10.52 -9.06
CA GLN A 55 -3.99 -11.66 -8.80
C GLN A 55 -3.68 -12.33 -10.14
N ARG A 56 -2.66 -11.82 -10.82
CA ARG A 56 -2.04 -12.48 -11.96
C ARG A 56 -1.18 -13.64 -11.44
N ALA A 57 -1.85 -14.71 -11.01
CA ALA A 57 -1.22 -15.96 -10.60
C ALA A 57 -1.70 -17.11 -11.50
N GLU A 58 -0.80 -17.50 -12.40
CA GLU A 58 -0.59 -18.85 -12.92
C GLU A 58 -1.79 -19.80 -13.02
N LYS A 59 -2.32 -19.95 -14.23
CA LYS A 59 -2.99 -21.20 -14.67
C LYS A 59 -2.75 -21.39 -16.17
N ASP A 60 -1.65 -22.03 -16.54
CA ASP A 60 -1.60 -22.86 -17.75
C ASP A 60 -0.41 -23.83 -17.77
N ILE A 61 -0.43 -24.88 -16.93
CA ILE A 61 0.47 -26.06 -17.09
C ILE A 61 -0.30 -27.36 -16.81
N ARG A 62 -1.48 -27.56 -17.40
CA ARG A 62 -2.16 -28.87 -17.29
C ARG A 62 -2.97 -29.29 -18.51
N SER A 63 -2.36 -29.26 -19.70
CA SER A 63 -2.95 -29.87 -20.89
C SER A 63 -1.92 -30.52 -21.81
N GLN A 64 -1.15 -31.50 -21.32
CA GLN A 64 -0.35 -32.41 -22.18
C GLN A 64 -0.37 -33.87 -21.73
N LYS A 65 -1.53 -34.40 -21.31
CA LYS A 65 -1.62 -35.84 -21.02
C LYS A 65 -2.98 -36.43 -21.35
N ARG A 66 -3.35 -36.47 -22.63
CA ARG A 66 -4.43 -37.32 -23.16
C ARG A 66 -4.48 -37.28 -24.70
N ARG A 67 -3.51 -37.91 -25.37
CA ARG A 67 -3.72 -38.61 -26.65
C ARG A 67 -2.70 -39.75 -26.72
N LYS A 68 -3.16 -40.92 -26.30
CA LYS A 68 -2.59 -42.22 -26.59
C LYS A 68 -3.65 -42.96 -27.41
#